data_AF-A0A934SZ75-F1
#
_entry.id   AF-A0A934SZ75-F1
#
_cell.length_a   1.000
_cell.length_b   1.000
_cell.length_c   1.000
_cell.angle_alpha   90.00
_cell.angle_beta   90.00
_cell.angle_gamma   90.00
#
_symmetry.space_group_name_H-M   'P 1'
#
loop_
_entity.id
_entity.type
_entity.pdbx_description
1 polymer ?
#
loop_
_entity_poly.entity_id
_entity_poly.type
_entity_poly.pdbx_seq_one_letter_code
_entity_poly.pdbx_strand_id
1 'polypeptide(L)'
;LTDTSYYATYVNDTVAFTDIASTDVQYRQKDYDLIVMVNGSTDQLTVRNFFNPSSFSTVKQFQFSDNVTMDVKAVKAISVYYGDDNGNYITGNNDSTNRIYGLGGNDTLYGGAYADLINGGNGNDNLYGKEGDDVLDGGAGNDSISGGDGSDTIRFGKGYGNDTLTDSTYYTVYVNDTVVFTDIASTEADYRQQGSDLVVLVKGSADSLTVKNFFSTSYLSTVKQFQFSDNVTMSVNDVKAIAVTYGDSANNAITGNNDSTNRIYGLAGDDYLNGGAYADLIDGGDGNDTLYGKAGDDTLIGGAGNDLIYGDDGNDSIDPGTGNDIVYGGDGADTIRFGKGYGTDQFLSNNSASYRLDTIDLFDLTPADVELARVDDMLQIRVSGSSDVLSIGSYFTTSGNVTTVKQLRFQDGTTWDDAAIKAKTITYGNESGNTITGYDGAPNTIFGMGGDDTLAGGSGNDVLAGGRGNDSLNGKAGNDTYLYAAGDGADVIGDYDTTPGNVDTLTLGVGITRDQLWLNRNGNNLDIRLLDGNANDRITVADWYANAGYHIEQIRLADGATLIDSQVNALVDAMAAFAPPAPGSSALPDLYQTALAPVIAANWK
;
A
#
# COMPACT_ATOMS: atom_id res chain seq x y z
N LEU A 1 -0.58 67.33 29.01
CA LEU A 1 -1.73 67.62 29.87
C LEU A 1 -1.73 66.65 31.03
N THR A 2 -1.52 67.16 32.23
CA THR A 2 -1.73 66.48 33.51
C THR A 2 -2.85 67.24 34.20
N ASP A 3 -4.06 66.70 34.20
CA ASP A 3 -5.14 67.23 35.03
C ASP A 3 -5.33 66.29 36.22
N THR A 4 -5.00 66.77 37.42
CA THR A 4 -5.01 66.00 38.66
C THR A 4 -6.23 66.31 39.52
N SER A 5 -7.35 66.74 38.93
CA SER A 5 -8.56 66.99 39.72
C SER A 5 -9.08 65.69 40.33
N TYR A 6 -9.09 65.65 41.66
CA TYR A 6 -9.43 64.50 42.52
C TYR A 6 -10.89 64.00 42.35
N TYR A 7 -11.70 64.68 41.53
CA TYR A 7 -13.09 64.36 41.21
C TYR A 7 -13.31 64.38 39.68
N ALA A 8 -12.54 63.57 38.94
CA ALA A 8 -12.63 63.43 37.48
C ALA A 8 -14.00 62.92 36.95
N THR A 9 -14.96 62.60 37.81
CA THR A 9 -16.30 62.13 37.46
C THR A 9 -17.27 63.24 37.00
N TYR A 10 -16.92 64.53 37.15
CA TYR A 10 -17.80 65.66 36.82
C TYR A 10 -17.16 66.74 35.93
N VAL A 11 -15.95 66.51 35.41
CA VAL A 11 -15.23 67.46 34.54
C VAL A 11 -15.07 66.85 33.15
N ASN A 12 -15.54 67.58 32.14
CA ASN A 12 -15.48 67.20 30.73
C ASN A 12 -14.61 68.22 29.97
N ASP A 13 -13.30 68.07 30.06
CA ASP A 13 -12.39 68.97 29.34
C ASP A 13 -12.34 68.62 27.85
N THR A 14 -12.28 69.66 27.02
CA THR A 14 -12.11 69.55 25.57
C THR A 14 -10.73 70.04 25.17
N VAL A 15 -9.99 69.19 24.45
CA VAL A 15 -8.80 69.62 23.73
C VAL A 15 -9.23 70.13 22.36
N ALA A 16 -9.01 71.41 22.08
CA ALA A 16 -9.35 72.01 20.79
C ALA A 16 -8.08 72.29 19.97
N PHE A 17 -7.95 71.63 18.82
CA PHE A 17 -6.97 71.93 17.79
C PHE A 17 -7.55 72.97 16.83
N THR A 18 -7.07 74.20 16.89
CA THR A 18 -7.66 75.32 16.14
C THR A 18 -7.25 75.40 14.68
N ASP A 19 -6.13 74.79 14.32
CA ASP A 19 -5.47 74.88 13.01
C ASP A 19 -5.05 73.51 12.45
N ILE A 20 -5.29 72.42 13.17
CA ILE A 20 -4.95 71.04 12.76
C ILE A 20 -6.25 70.28 12.47
N ALA A 21 -6.34 69.68 11.28
CA ALA A 21 -7.48 68.85 10.89
C ALA A 21 -7.39 67.45 11.54
N SER A 22 -8.52 66.76 11.68
CA SER A 22 -8.56 65.44 12.33
C SER A 22 -7.80 64.36 11.56
N THR A 23 -7.61 64.53 10.25
CA THR A 23 -6.84 63.64 9.37
C THR A 23 -5.32 63.87 9.45
N ASP A 24 -4.89 64.98 10.06
CA ASP A 24 -3.49 65.38 10.13
C ASP A 24 -2.82 64.94 11.44
N VAL A 25 -3.49 64.10 12.24
CA VAL A 25 -2.96 63.58 13.50
C VAL A 25 -2.97 62.06 13.57
N GLN A 26 -2.06 61.51 14.37
CA GLN A 26 -2.02 60.10 14.77
C GLN A 26 -2.11 59.99 16.28
N TYR A 27 -2.75 58.91 16.75
CA TYR A 27 -2.97 58.65 18.17
C TYR A 27 -2.14 57.43 18.57
N ARG A 28 -1.18 57.65 19.45
CA ARG A 28 -0.35 56.59 20.02
C ARG A 28 -0.67 56.42 21.49
N GLN A 29 -0.85 55.17 21.92
CA GLN A 29 -0.85 54.85 23.34
C GLN A 29 0.56 54.47 23.78
N LYS A 30 0.98 55.04 24.92
CA LYS A 30 2.21 54.64 25.62
C LYS A 30 1.90 54.53 27.10
N ASP A 31 2.02 53.34 27.67
CA ASP A 31 1.55 53.02 29.01
C ASP A 31 0.06 53.40 29.16
N TYR A 32 -0.27 54.27 30.14
CA TYR A 32 -1.61 54.82 30.32
C TYR A 32 -1.84 56.16 29.62
N ASP A 33 -0.85 56.69 28.90
CA ASP A 33 -0.88 58.01 28.31
C ASP A 33 -1.29 57.97 26.83
N LEU A 34 -2.08 58.94 26.40
CA LEU A 34 -2.35 59.21 24.99
C LEU A 34 -1.34 60.22 24.46
N ILE A 35 -0.77 59.94 23.30
CA ILE A 35 0.10 60.84 22.57
C ILE A 35 -0.56 61.12 21.22
N VAL A 36 -1.02 62.36 21.02
CA VAL A 36 -1.52 62.84 19.72
C VAL A 36 -0.36 63.50 18.99
N MET A 37 0.04 62.96 17.85
CA MET A 37 1.18 63.43 17.04
C MET A 37 0.65 64.09 15.78
N VAL A 38 1.26 65.19 15.33
CA VAL A 38 0.89 65.84 14.07
C VAL A 38 1.70 65.24 12.92
N ASN A 39 1.01 64.76 11.89
CA ASN A 39 1.62 64.13 10.72
C ASN A 39 2.61 65.07 10.03
N GLY A 40 3.83 64.60 9.78
CA GLY A 40 4.88 65.39 9.15
C GLY A 40 5.51 66.49 10.03
N SER A 41 5.20 66.52 11.33
CA SER A 41 5.79 67.43 12.32
C SER A 41 6.40 66.65 13.49
N THR A 42 7.22 67.33 14.31
CA THR A 42 7.67 66.84 15.62
C THR A 42 6.71 67.19 16.75
N ASP A 43 5.65 67.95 16.47
CA ASP A 43 4.69 68.39 17.46
C ASP A 43 3.84 67.22 17.97
N GLN A 44 3.74 67.12 19.30
CA GLN A 44 2.91 66.11 19.96
C GLN A 44 2.26 66.65 21.24
N LEU A 45 1.07 66.13 21.52
CA LEU A 45 0.32 66.36 22.74
C LEU A 45 0.22 65.06 23.54
N THR A 46 0.81 65.02 24.73
CA THR A 46 0.61 63.92 25.67
C THR A 46 -0.53 64.24 26.64
N VAL A 47 -1.56 63.40 26.68
CA VAL A 47 -2.63 63.41 27.70
C VAL A 47 -2.36 62.27 28.68
N ARG A 48 -1.99 62.61 29.91
CA ARG A 48 -1.59 61.62 30.92
C ARG A 48 -2.79 60.84 31.45
N ASN A 49 -2.59 59.55 31.76
CA ASN A 49 -3.61 58.66 32.32
C ASN A 49 -4.91 58.59 31.48
N PHE A 50 -4.84 58.87 30.18
CA PHE A 50 -6.00 58.85 29.29
C PHE A 50 -6.65 57.45 29.24
N PHE A 51 -5.83 56.40 29.32
CA PHE A 51 -6.28 55.01 29.26
C PHE A 51 -6.36 54.32 30.62
N ASN A 52 -6.06 55.02 31.73
CA ASN A 52 -6.04 54.41 33.05
C ASN A 52 -7.47 54.09 33.54
N PRO A 53 -7.81 52.82 33.79
CA PRO A 53 -9.17 52.43 34.21
C PRO A 53 -9.50 52.83 35.64
N SER A 54 -8.48 53.12 36.46
CA SER A 54 -8.61 53.50 37.88
C SER A 54 -8.44 54.99 38.14
N SER A 55 -7.95 55.75 37.16
CA SER A 55 -7.72 57.20 37.27
C SER A 55 -8.05 57.88 35.94
N PHE A 56 -9.31 58.24 35.74
CA PHE A 56 -9.76 58.82 34.48
C PHE A 56 -9.13 60.18 34.20
N SER A 57 -8.59 60.38 32.99
CA SER A 57 -8.32 61.73 32.47
C SER A 57 -9.61 62.55 32.42
N THR A 58 -9.53 63.84 32.76
CA THR A 58 -10.64 64.80 32.62
C THR A 58 -10.90 65.19 31.17
N VAL A 59 -9.96 64.93 30.26
CA VAL A 59 -10.14 65.14 28.83
C VAL A 59 -11.14 64.13 28.29
N LYS A 60 -12.32 64.60 27.87
CA LYS A 60 -13.41 63.76 27.36
C LYS A 60 -13.69 63.95 25.87
N GLN A 61 -13.15 65.01 25.27
CA GLN A 61 -13.45 65.38 23.89
C GLN A 61 -12.24 66.03 23.22
N PHE A 62 -12.06 65.75 21.93
CA PHE A 62 -11.09 66.38 21.05
C PHE A 62 -11.85 67.04 19.90
N GLN A 63 -11.58 68.31 19.64
CA GLN A 63 -12.20 69.09 18.57
C GLN A 63 -11.13 69.56 17.59
N PHE A 64 -11.38 69.45 16.30
CA PHE A 64 -10.42 69.76 15.23
C PHE A 64 -10.88 70.93 14.35
N SER A 65 -9.95 71.49 13.57
CA SER A 65 -10.20 72.67 12.72
C SER A 65 -11.17 72.40 11.56
N ASP A 66 -11.34 71.13 11.18
CA ASP A 66 -12.29 70.63 10.18
C ASP A 66 -13.71 70.41 10.74
N ASN A 67 -13.96 70.84 11.98
CA ASN A 67 -15.20 70.63 12.75
C ASN A 67 -15.47 69.17 13.16
N VAL A 68 -14.51 68.27 13.02
CA VAL A 68 -14.62 66.92 13.58
C VAL A 68 -14.47 66.98 15.09
N THR A 69 -15.28 66.18 15.78
CA THR A 69 -15.22 65.99 17.23
C THR A 69 -15.09 64.51 17.52
N MET A 70 -14.15 64.14 18.37
CA MET A 70 -13.94 62.77 18.85
C MET A 70 -14.11 62.71 20.35
N ASP A 71 -14.91 61.76 20.85
CA ASP A 71 -14.99 61.47 22.27
C ASP A 71 -13.89 60.48 22.70
N VAL A 72 -13.83 60.16 24.00
CA VAL A 72 -12.86 59.19 24.54
C VAL A 72 -12.92 57.85 23.81
N LYS A 73 -14.13 57.36 23.53
CA LYS A 73 -14.32 56.05 22.90
C LYS A 73 -13.76 56.05 21.47
N ALA A 74 -14.04 57.10 20.71
CA ALA A 74 -13.54 57.27 19.36
C ALA A 74 -12.01 57.34 19.33
N VAL A 75 -11.39 58.10 20.25
CA VAL A 75 -9.92 58.20 20.32
C VAL A 75 -9.28 56.88 20.75
N LYS A 76 -9.86 56.17 21.72
CA LYS A 76 -9.37 54.85 22.14
C LYS A 76 -9.37 53.85 20.97
N ALA A 77 -10.45 53.79 20.19
CA ALA A 77 -10.61 52.84 19.09
C ALA A 77 -9.64 53.06 17.90
N ILE A 78 -9.04 54.24 17.78
CA ILE A 78 -8.07 54.57 16.72
C ILE A 78 -6.63 54.69 17.25
N SER A 79 -6.42 54.52 18.55
CA SER A 79 -5.10 54.59 19.16
C SER A 79 -4.29 53.33 18.87
N VAL A 80 -3.01 53.52 18.54
CA VAL A 80 -2.09 52.43 18.21
C VAL A 80 -1.06 52.26 19.34
N TYR A 81 -0.83 51.02 19.77
CA TYR A 81 0.27 50.66 20.64
C TYR A 81 1.50 50.39 19.77
N TYR A 82 2.58 51.12 20.01
CA TYR A 82 3.88 50.88 19.38
C TYR A 82 4.90 50.57 20.46
N GLY A 83 5.57 49.45 20.29
CA GLY A 83 6.81 49.12 20.97
C GLY A 83 8.01 49.96 20.47
N ASP A 84 9.18 49.38 20.61
CA ASP A 84 10.47 49.87 20.13
C ASP A 84 11.36 48.69 19.68
N ASP A 85 12.68 48.88 19.58
CA ASP A 85 13.60 47.83 19.12
C ASP A 85 14.04 46.88 20.27
N ASN A 86 13.44 46.98 21.46
CA ASN A 86 13.70 46.09 22.60
C ASN A 86 12.47 45.26 22.92
N GLY A 87 12.67 44.13 23.62
CA GLY A 87 11.55 43.34 24.12
C GLY A 87 10.60 44.13 25.01
N ASN A 88 9.33 44.15 24.63
CA ASN A 88 8.27 44.93 25.22
C ASN A 88 7.16 44.03 25.77
N TYR A 89 6.48 44.50 26.82
CA TYR A 89 5.28 43.86 27.35
C TYR A 89 4.12 44.83 27.14
N ILE A 90 3.26 44.55 26.16
CA ILE A 90 2.15 45.42 25.78
C ILE A 90 0.83 44.71 26.04
N THR A 91 -0.11 45.39 26.70
CA THR A 91 -1.45 44.88 26.95
C THR A 91 -2.47 45.88 26.40
N GLY A 92 -3.25 45.41 25.43
CA GLY A 92 -4.41 46.08 24.87
C GLY A 92 -5.48 46.33 25.91
N ASN A 93 -6.40 47.24 25.60
CA ASN A 93 -7.54 47.53 26.45
C ASN A 93 -8.65 46.49 26.18
N ASN A 94 -9.48 46.24 27.19
CA ASN A 94 -10.60 45.30 27.08
C ASN A 94 -11.92 45.99 26.70
N ASP A 95 -11.90 47.28 26.30
CA ASP A 95 -13.11 48.08 26.01
C ASP A 95 -13.22 48.56 24.55
N SER A 96 -12.26 48.20 23.70
CA SER A 96 -12.24 48.49 22.27
C SER A 96 -11.32 47.53 21.51
N THR A 97 -11.35 47.62 20.17
CA THR A 97 -10.35 46.99 19.32
C THR A 97 -8.99 47.67 19.47
N ASN A 98 -7.92 46.88 19.41
CA ASN A 98 -6.56 47.29 19.62
C ASN A 98 -5.76 47.12 18.33
N ARG A 99 -4.80 48.03 18.11
CA ARG A 99 -3.77 47.90 17.07
C ARG A 99 -2.43 47.93 17.76
N ILE A 100 -1.72 46.81 17.75
CA ILE A 100 -0.49 46.60 18.51
C ILE A 100 0.63 46.22 17.55
N TYR A 101 1.75 46.95 17.63
CA TYR A 101 2.97 46.69 16.86
C TYR A 101 4.14 46.62 17.84
N GLY A 102 4.78 45.46 17.97
CA GLY A 102 5.96 45.25 18.81
C GLY A 102 7.21 45.93 18.25
N LEU A 103 7.41 45.81 16.92
CA LEU A 103 8.51 46.33 16.12
C LEU A 103 9.77 45.47 16.17
N GLY A 104 10.60 45.58 17.21
CA GLY A 104 11.87 44.85 17.28
C GLY A 104 12.17 44.34 18.67
N GLY A 105 12.90 43.23 18.76
CA GLY A 105 13.15 42.57 20.04
C GLY A 105 12.09 41.53 20.35
N ASN A 106 12.23 40.83 21.48
CA ASN A 106 11.34 39.72 21.84
C ASN A 106 10.19 40.24 22.70
N ASP A 107 9.02 40.38 22.10
CA ASP A 107 7.86 41.02 22.66
C ASP A 107 6.86 40.03 23.29
N THR A 108 6.02 40.55 24.16
CA THR A 108 4.85 39.86 24.69
C THR A 108 3.65 40.79 24.56
N LEU A 109 2.78 40.47 23.61
CA LEU A 109 1.70 41.31 23.13
C LEU A 109 0.37 40.63 23.45
N TYR A 110 -0.46 41.32 24.23
CA TYR A 110 -1.82 40.90 24.54
C TYR A 110 -2.80 41.84 23.89
N GLY A 111 -3.77 41.30 23.15
CA GLY A 111 -4.99 41.98 22.78
C GLY A 111 -5.90 42.23 24.00
N GLY A 112 -7.19 42.28 23.71
CA GLY A 112 -8.29 42.70 24.54
C GLY A 112 -9.45 41.71 24.47
N ALA A 113 -10.67 42.21 24.33
CA ALA A 113 -11.88 41.37 24.25
C ALA A 113 -12.68 41.61 22.95
N TYR A 114 -12.02 42.22 21.96
CA TYR A 114 -12.61 42.66 20.71
C TYR A 114 -11.63 42.33 19.58
N ALA A 115 -12.10 42.36 18.33
CA ALA A 115 -11.28 42.12 17.14
C ALA A 115 -10.04 43.03 17.07
N ASP A 116 -8.88 42.48 17.39
CA ASP A 116 -7.62 43.16 17.50
C ASP A 116 -6.71 42.89 16.30
N LEU A 117 -5.76 43.80 16.07
CA LEU A 117 -4.67 43.61 15.11
C LEU A 117 -3.36 43.64 15.88
N ILE A 118 -2.64 42.52 15.90
CA ILE A 118 -1.38 42.36 16.62
C ILE A 118 -0.29 41.97 15.63
N ASN A 119 0.78 42.74 15.59
CA ASN A 119 1.99 42.45 14.82
C ASN A 119 3.20 42.45 15.75
N GLY A 120 3.93 41.33 15.80
CA GLY A 120 5.14 41.16 16.61
C GLY A 120 6.28 42.03 16.08
N GLY A 121 6.73 41.73 14.87
CA GLY A 121 7.76 42.50 14.18
C GLY A 121 9.00 41.64 13.96
N ASN A 122 10.17 42.08 14.39
CA ASN A 122 11.38 41.26 14.38
C ASN A 122 11.69 40.78 15.79
N GLY A 123 11.98 39.50 15.98
CA GLY A 123 12.29 38.94 17.28
C GLY A 123 11.47 37.70 17.53
N ASN A 124 11.66 37.08 18.69
CA ASN A 124 10.84 35.93 19.09
C ASN A 124 9.73 36.42 20.02
N ASP A 125 8.54 36.56 19.48
CA ASP A 125 7.42 37.26 20.10
C ASP A 125 6.39 36.27 20.67
N ASN A 126 5.64 36.71 21.67
CA ASN A 126 4.49 35.99 22.21
C ASN A 126 3.23 36.83 21.98
N LEU A 127 2.34 36.34 21.12
CA LEU A 127 1.11 37.03 20.72
C LEU A 127 -0.11 36.30 21.27
N TYR A 128 -0.98 37.06 21.95
CA TYR A 128 -2.22 36.56 22.54
C TYR A 128 -3.39 37.46 22.13
N GLY A 129 -4.29 36.98 21.27
CA GLY A 129 -5.49 37.70 20.86
C GLY A 129 -6.48 37.88 22.00
N LYS A 130 -6.78 36.77 22.68
CA LYS A 130 -7.75 36.57 23.77
C LYS A 130 -9.17 36.36 23.25
N GLU A 131 -10.10 37.30 23.45
CA GLU A 131 -11.47 37.17 22.94
C GLU A 131 -11.64 38.13 21.75
N GLY A 132 -12.41 37.72 20.74
CA GLY A 132 -12.66 38.53 19.55
C GLY A 132 -12.09 37.88 18.30
N ASP A 133 -12.51 38.36 17.12
CA ASP A 133 -11.96 37.88 15.84
C ASP A 133 -10.68 38.66 15.52
N ASP A 134 -9.54 38.12 15.93
CA ASP A 134 -8.26 38.79 15.93
C ASP A 134 -7.44 38.52 14.67
N VAL A 135 -6.51 39.42 14.38
CA VAL A 135 -5.53 39.27 13.30
C VAL A 135 -4.14 39.32 13.90
N LEU A 136 -3.43 38.19 13.87
CA LEU A 136 -2.12 38.01 14.49
C LEU A 136 -1.06 37.75 13.44
N ASP A 137 0.07 38.45 13.54
CA ASP A 137 1.18 38.38 12.61
C ASP A 137 2.48 38.44 13.40
N GLY A 138 3.15 37.29 13.60
CA GLY A 138 4.39 37.20 14.38
C GLY A 138 5.48 38.07 13.77
N GLY A 139 5.69 37.92 12.46
CA GLY A 139 6.74 38.61 11.74
C GLY A 139 7.97 37.71 11.63
N ALA A 140 9.17 38.27 11.78
CA ALA A 140 10.40 37.52 11.63
C ALA A 140 10.96 37.04 12.98
N GLY A 141 11.08 35.73 13.17
CA GLY A 141 11.74 35.15 14.33
C GLY A 141 11.17 33.77 14.65
N ASN A 142 11.12 33.37 15.92
CA ASN A 142 10.43 32.14 16.28
C ASN A 142 9.33 32.52 17.26
N ASP A 143 8.13 32.71 16.73
CA ASP A 143 7.02 33.32 17.47
C ASP A 143 6.08 32.28 18.09
N SER A 144 5.45 32.65 19.20
CA SER A 144 4.40 31.88 19.85
C SER A 144 3.08 32.63 19.73
N ILE A 145 2.09 32.02 19.08
CA ILE A 145 0.82 32.67 18.74
C ILE A 145 -0.35 31.91 19.37
N SER A 146 -1.30 32.63 19.94
CA SER A 146 -2.60 32.14 20.38
C SER A 146 -3.66 33.18 20.02
N GLY A 147 -4.62 32.81 19.17
CA GLY A 147 -5.78 33.65 18.86
C GLY A 147 -6.72 33.72 20.05
N GLY A 148 -7.17 32.57 20.53
CA GLY A 148 -8.04 32.42 21.69
C GLY A 148 -9.50 32.15 21.29
N ASP A 149 -10.43 32.86 21.91
CA ASP A 149 -11.86 32.76 21.63
C ASP A 149 -12.23 33.70 20.47
N GLY A 150 -12.53 33.16 19.30
CA GLY A 150 -12.91 33.97 18.15
C GLY A 150 -12.75 33.20 16.85
N SER A 151 -13.05 33.84 15.71
CA SER A 151 -12.57 33.37 14.42
C SER A 151 -11.36 34.19 14.01
N ASP A 152 -10.18 33.68 14.36
CA ASP A 152 -8.93 34.42 14.26
C ASP A 152 -8.24 34.23 12.91
N THR A 153 -7.45 35.22 12.50
CA THR A 153 -6.61 35.19 11.30
C THR A 153 -5.14 35.25 11.69
N ILE A 154 -4.43 34.15 11.48
CA ILE A 154 -2.99 34.05 11.76
C ILE A 154 -2.24 34.19 10.45
N ARG A 155 -1.33 35.17 10.35
CA ARG A 155 -0.50 35.39 9.16
C ARG A 155 0.86 34.73 9.31
N PHE A 156 1.30 34.08 8.23
CA PHE A 156 2.63 33.49 8.12
C PHE A 156 3.21 33.80 6.72
N GLY A 157 4.52 33.96 6.62
CA GLY A 157 5.19 34.33 5.36
C GLY A 157 6.63 33.84 5.29
N LYS A 158 7.32 34.15 4.18
CA LYS A 158 8.74 33.82 4.02
C LYS A 158 9.60 34.69 4.91
N GLY A 159 10.64 34.09 5.50
CA GLY A 159 11.52 34.74 6.47
C GLY A 159 10.89 34.92 7.85
N TYR A 160 9.74 34.29 8.10
CA TYR A 160 9.07 34.36 9.40
C TYR A 160 9.76 33.51 10.46
N GLY A 161 10.59 32.53 10.07
CA GLY A 161 11.28 31.62 10.96
C GLY A 161 10.41 30.44 11.41
N ASN A 162 10.55 29.96 12.65
CA ASN A 162 9.86 28.76 13.14
C ASN A 162 8.81 29.10 14.19
N ASP A 163 7.58 29.32 13.72
CA ASP A 163 6.49 29.80 14.54
C ASP A 163 5.66 28.65 15.10
N THR A 164 5.05 28.88 16.26
CA THR A 164 4.17 27.92 16.93
C THR A 164 2.82 28.55 17.24
N LEU A 165 1.77 27.99 16.65
CA LEU A 165 0.38 28.29 16.96
C LEU A 165 -0.14 27.30 18.01
N THR A 166 -0.42 27.79 19.22
CA THR A 166 -0.89 26.97 20.37
C THR A 166 -2.40 26.93 20.54
N ASP A 167 -3.14 27.39 19.53
CA ASP A 167 -4.58 27.62 19.65
C ASP A 167 -5.40 26.32 19.55
N SER A 168 -5.84 25.86 20.71
CA SER A 168 -6.57 24.60 20.86
C SER A 168 -7.53 24.67 22.02
N THR A 169 -8.73 24.12 21.83
CA THR A 169 -9.80 24.17 22.83
C THR A 169 -10.36 22.77 23.11
N TYR A 170 -10.93 22.61 24.31
CA TYR A 170 -11.63 21.39 24.72
C TYR A 170 -13.11 21.38 24.25
N TYR A 171 -13.64 22.55 23.86
CA TYR A 171 -15.04 22.73 23.50
C TYR A 171 -15.17 23.24 22.07
N THR A 172 -16.11 22.69 21.30
CA THR A 172 -16.53 23.22 20.00
C THR A 172 -17.32 24.53 20.19
N VAL A 173 -16.64 25.60 20.57
CA VAL A 173 -17.19 26.95 20.42
C VAL A 173 -16.95 27.37 18.97
N TYR A 174 -17.68 28.37 18.48
CA TYR A 174 -17.69 28.87 17.10
C TYR A 174 -16.37 29.51 16.65
N VAL A 175 -15.24 28.82 16.86
CA VAL A 175 -13.91 29.25 16.47
C VAL A 175 -13.55 28.61 15.13
N ASN A 176 -13.31 29.45 14.13
CA ASN A 176 -13.00 29.06 12.77
C ASN A 176 -11.73 29.79 12.33
N ASP A 177 -10.62 29.42 12.93
CA ASP A 177 -9.38 30.16 12.69
C ASP A 177 -8.84 29.84 11.32
N THR A 178 -8.24 30.86 10.72
CA THR A 178 -7.67 30.80 9.38
C THR A 178 -6.18 31.13 9.46
N VAL A 179 -5.35 30.22 8.98
CA VAL A 179 -3.96 30.52 8.68
C VAL A 179 -3.88 31.10 7.27
N VAL A 180 -3.30 32.29 7.14
CA VAL A 180 -3.10 32.99 5.87
C VAL A 180 -1.61 33.04 5.55
N PHE A 181 -1.20 32.27 4.55
CA PHE A 181 0.12 32.31 3.96
C PHE A 181 0.22 33.49 2.99
N THR A 182 0.89 34.55 3.43
CA THR A 182 0.87 35.86 2.76
C THR A 182 1.62 35.90 1.43
N ASP A 183 2.74 35.17 1.32
CA ASP A 183 3.62 35.13 0.14
C ASP A 183 4.17 33.72 -0.17
N ILE A 184 3.51 32.69 0.37
CA ILE A 184 3.79 31.27 0.13
C ILE A 184 2.63 30.69 -0.70
N ALA A 185 2.94 30.09 -1.84
CA ALA A 185 1.95 29.40 -2.68
C ALA A 185 1.66 27.99 -2.13
N SER A 186 0.50 27.41 -2.44
CA SER A 186 0.13 26.08 -1.95
C SER A 186 1.12 24.98 -2.36
N THR A 187 1.80 25.17 -3.49
CA THR A 187 2.84 24.25 -4.00
C THR A 187 4.21 24.40 -3.32
N GLU A 188 4.43 25.50 -2.59
CA GLU A 188 5.65 25.79 -1.84
C GLU A 188 5.60 25.27 -0.39
N ALA A 189 4.47 24.74 0.06
CA ALA A 189 4.29 24.18 1.40
C ALA A 189 4.42 22.64 1.40
N ASP A 190 5.04 22.09 2.44
CA ASP A 190 5.05 20.66 2.79
C ASP A 190 4.43 20.46 4.17
N TYR A 191 3.59 19.44 4.33
CA TYR A 191 2.82 19.19 5.55
C TYR A 191 3.33 17.93 6.22
N ARG A 192 3.73 18.02 7.49
CA ARG A 192 4.22 16.88 8.26
C ARG A 192 3.44 16.73 9.55
N GLN A 193 3.06 15.51 9.88
CA GLN A 193 2.54 15.18 11.20
C GLN A 193 3.71 14.84 12.13
N GLN A 194 3.73 15.46 13.31
CA GLN A 194 4.69 15.16 14.38
C GLN A 194 3.91 14.94 15.69
N GLY A 195 3.65 13.67 16.02
CA GLY A 195 2.74 13.32 17.11
C GLY A 195 1.34 13.86 16.82
N SER A 196 0.82 14.72 17.70
CA SER A 196 -0.48 15.38 17.53
C SER A 196 -0.43 16.68 16.72
N ASP A 197 0.76 17.15 16.37
CA ASP A 197 0.96 18.48 15.80
C ASP A 197 1.12 18.41 14.28
N LEU A 198 0.71 19.46 13.60
CA LEU A 198 1.02 19.70 12.19
C LEU A 198 2.21 20.64 12.10
N VAL A 199 3.20 20.31 11.28
CA VAL A 199 4.31 21.18 10.91
C VAL A 199 4.21 21.47 9.42
N VAL A 200 3.99 22.74 9.07
CA VAL A 200 4.01 23.23 7.69
C VAL A 200 5.40 23.79 7.41
N LEU A 201 6.14 23.19 6.49
CA LEU A 201 7.47 23.64 6.07
C LEU A 201 7.40 24.41 4.76
N VAL A 202 8.21 25.46 4.64
CA VAL A 202 8.36 26.21 3.40
C VAL A 202 9.52 25.62 2.57
N LYS A 203 9.22 25.11 1.37
CA LYS A 203 10.19 24.48 0.48
C LYS A 203 11.36 25.42 0.17
N GLY A 204 12.58 24.92 0.36
CA GLY A 204 13.80 25.68 0.10
C GLY A 204 14.10 26.77 1.15
N SER A 205 13.34 26.81 2.24
CA SER A 205 13.59 27.68 3.39
C SER A 205 13.77 26.85 4.67
N ALA A 206 14.25 27.50 5.74
CA ALA A 206 14.21 26.99 7.10
C ALA A 206 12.93 27.39 7.85
N ASP A 207 12.05 28.16 7.22
CA ASP A 207 10.80 28.64 7.84
C ASP A 207 9.80 27.50 8.02
N SER A 208 9.11 27.48 9.15
CA SER A 208 8.03 26.54 9.43
C SER A 208 6.96 27.13 10.36
N LEU A 209 5.74 26.61 10.24
CA LEU A 209 4.63 26.88 11.15
C LEU A 209 4.19 25.57 11.80
N THR A 210 4.30 25.49 13.12
CA THR A 210 3.78 24.38 13.92
C THR A 210 2.40 24.72 14.44
N VAL A 211 1.37 23.97 14.06
CA VAL A 211 0.02 24.07 14.60
C VAL A 211 -0.18 22.95 15.63
N LYS A 212 -0.27 23.31 16.90
CA LYS A 212 -0.39 22.35 18.00
C LYS A 212 -1.73 21.63 18.00
N ASN A 213 -1.70 20.35 18.36
CA ASN A 213 -2.89 19.50 18.52
C ASN A 213 -3.78 19.39 17.25
N PHE A 214 -3.23 19.63 16.06
CA PHE A 214 -3.97 19.58 14.80
C PHE A 214 -4.63 18.21 14.53
N PHE A 215 -3.95 17.13 14.91
CA PHE A 215 -4.43 15.75 14.73
C PHE A 215 -5.04 15.15 16.00
N SER A 216 -5.05 15.88 17.12
CA SER A 216 -5.58 15.37 18.39
C SER A 216 -7.11 15.27 18.35
N THR A 217 -7.64 14.18 18.90
CA THR A 217 -9.08 13.96 19.07
C THR A 217 -9.61 14.42 20.43
N SER A 218 -8.72 14.72 21.37
CA SER A 218 -9.05 15.17 22.74
C SER A 218 -8.90 16.67 22.92
N TYR A 219 -8.04 17.31 22.13
CA TYR A 219 -7.81 18.75 22.09
C TYR A 219 -7.86 19.17 20.63
N LEU A 220 -8.94 19.82 20.20
CA LEU A 220 -9.10 20.15 18.80
C LEU A 220 -8.40 21.48 18.53
N SER A 221 -7.54 21.52 17.50
CA SER A 221 -7.06 22.80 16.98
C SER A 221 -8.25 23.65 16.50
N THR A 222 -8.18 24.94 16.79
CA THR A 222 -9.17 25.94 16.38
C THR A 222 -9.05 26.29 14.89
N VAL A 223 -7.91 25.99 14.26
CA VAL A 223 -7.67 26.17 12.82
C VAL A 223 -8.62 25.29 12.00
N LYS A 224 -9.37 25.91 11.08
CA LYS A 224 -10.29 25.23 10.16
C LYS A 224 -9.92 25.41 8.69
N GLN A 225 -9.08 26.38 8.38
CA GLN A 225 -8.77 26.75 7.01
C GLN A 225 -7.32 27.24 6.86
N PHE A 226 -6.71 26.91 5.73
CA PHE A 226 -5.43 27.44 5.27
C PHE A 226 -5.64 28.16 3.94
N GLN A 227 -5.24 29.41 3.85
CA GLN A 227 -5.34 30.24 2.64
C GLN A 227 -3.94 30.58 2.13
N PHE A 228 -3.71 30.41 0.83
CA PHE A 228 -2.41 30.61 0.20
C PHE A 228 -2.39 31.81 -0.74
N SER A 229 -1.19 32.31 -1.03
CA SER A 229 -0.97 33.48 -1.89
C SER A 229 -1.39 33.26 -3.36
N ASP A 230 -1.53 32.00 -3.80
CA ASP A 230 -2.05 31.60 -5.11
C ASP A 230 -3.59 31.49 -5.17
N ASN A 231 -4.29 31.95 -4.12
CA ASN A 231 -5.74 31.85 -3.91
C ASN A 231 -6.27 30.42 -3.72
N VAL A 232 -5.39 29.44 -3.48
CA VAL A 232 -5.82 28.12 -3.02
C VAL A 232 -6.27 28.23 -1.57
N THR A 233 -7.33 27.52 -1.24
CA THR A 233 -7.83 27.33 0.12
C THR A 233 -7.91 25.85 0.40
N MET A 234 -7.36 25.42 1.53
CA MET A 234 -7.45 24.04 2.03
C MET A 234 -8.21 24.01 3.34
N SER A 235 -9.12 23.04 3.48
CA SER A 235 -9.75 22.69 4.75
C SER A 235 -8.80 21.85 5.61
N VAL A 236 -9.16 21.62 6.88
CA VAL A 236 -8.45 20.68 7.76
C VAL A 236 -8.35 19.29 7.13
N ASN A 237 -9.42 18.80 6.51
CA ASN A 237 -9.44 17.47 5.92
C ASN A 237 -8.50 17.38 4.71
N ASP A 238 -8.42 18.44 3.90
CA ASP A 238 -7.50 18.50 2.76
C ASP A 238 -6.04 18.42 3.24
N VAL A 239 -5.71 19.15 4.32
CA VAL A 239 -4.36 19.12 4.92
C VAL A 239 -4.06 17.78 5.58
N LYS A 240 -5.00 17.21 6.34
CA LYS A 240 -4.82 15.88 6.95
C LYS A 240 -4.52 14.80 5.90
N ALA A 241 -5.23 14.83 4.77
CA ALA A 241 -5.08 13.84 3.70
C ALA A 241 -3.71 13.88 2.99
N ILE A 242 -3.02 15.03 3.00
CA ILE A 242 -1.71 15.21 2.35
C ILE A 242 -0.54 15.29 3.33
N ALA A 243 -0.82 15.37 4.64
CA ALA A 243 0.21 15.39 5.66
C ALA A 243 0.95 14.05 5.72
N VAL A 244 2.27 14.14 5.85
CA VAL A 244 3.15 12.97 5.85
C VAL A 244 3.74 12.73 7.25
N THR A 245 3.70 11.48 7.69
CA THR A 245 4.40 11.02 8.88
C THR A 245 5.65 10.27 8.42
N TYR A 246 6.81 10.70 8.93
CA TYR A 246 8.09 10.03 8.67
C TYR A 246 8.58 9.36 9.94
N GLY A 247 9.10 8.16 9.78
CA GLY A 247 10.05 7.56 10.68
C GLY A 247 11.43 8.21 10.59
N ASP A 248 12.44 7.47 11.05
CA ASP A 248 13.84 7.82 10.95
C ASP A 248 14.66 6.59 10.52
N SER A 249 15.92 6.50 10.91
CA SER A 249 16.77 5.35 10.54
C SER A 249 16.78 4.25 11.60
N ALA A 250 15.86 4.30 12.57
CA ALA A 250 15.73 3.35 13.65
C ALA A 250 14.35 2.72 13.60
N ASN A 251 14.21 1.58 14.28
CA ASN A 251 12.95 0.87 14.38
C ASN A 251 11.87 1.77 15.02
N ASN A 252 10.85 2.11 14.25
CA ASN A 252 9.77 2.99 14.63
C ASN A 252 8.47 2.21 14.85
N ALA A 253 7.61 2.75 15.70
CA ALA A 253 6.25 2.27 15.88
C ALA A 253 5.31 3.44 15.59
N ILE A 254 4.70 3.44 14.41
CA ILE A 254 3.86 4.52 13.91
C ILE A 254 2.44 4.02 13.75
N THR A 255 1.49 4.77 14.28
CA THR A 255 0.05 4.52 14.11
C THR A 255 -0.59 5.76 13.55
N GLY A 256 -1.20 5.64 12.38
CA GLY A 256 -1.96 6.68 11.72
C GLY A 256 -3.25 7.01 12.48
N ASN A 257 -3.88 8.11 12.06
CA ASN A 257 -5.11 8.58 12.68
C ASN A 257 -6.29 7.82 12.07
N ASN A 258 -7.30 7.51 12.90
CA ASN A 258 -8.50 6.80 12.46
C ASN A 258 -9.61 7.72 11.89
N ASP A 259 -9.30 9.00 11.63
CA ASP A 259 -10.28 10.00 11.19
C ASP A 259 -9.96 10.63 9.81
N SER A 260 -8.90 10.17 9.15
CA SER A 260 -8.49 10.59 7.81
C SER A 260 -7.58 9.53 7.18
N THR A 261 -7.33 9.65 5.88
CA THR A 261 -6.25 8.91 5.20
C THR A 261 -4.89 9.34 5.74
N ASN A 262 -3.92 8.43 5.75
CA ASN A 262 -2.58 8.62 6.27
C ASN A 262 -1.53 8.39 5.18
N ARG A 263 -0.39 9.08 5.30
CA ARG A 263 0.79 8.87 4.45
C ARG A 263 1.97 8.62 5.37
N ILE A 264 2.40 7.38 5.49
CA ILE A 264 3.40 6.93 6.46
C ILE A 264 4.61 6.38 5.72
N TYR A 265 5.80 6.84 6.08
CA TYR A 265 7.07 6.34 5.55
C TYR A 265 7.97 5.93 6.73
N GLY A 266 8.29 4.65 6.86
CA GLY A 266 9.20 4.11 7.88
C GLY A 266 10.65 4.55 7.68
N LEU A 267 11.09 4.50 6.41
CA LEU A 267 12.43 4.83 5.92
C LEU A 267 13.44 3.71 6.12
N ALA A 268 14.13 3.62 7.26
CA ALA A 268 15.11 2.57 7.48
C ALA A 268 15.01 2.02 8.90
N GLY A 269 15.29 0.74 9.08
CA GLY A 269 15.08 0.05 10.36
C GLY A 269 13.92 -0.94 10.25
N ASP A 270 13.77 -1.83 11.24
CA ASP A 270 12.64 -2.77 11.24
C ASP A 270 11.43 -2.09 11.91
N ASP A 271 10.52 -1.58 11.11
CA ASP A 271 9.43 -0.71 11.52
C ASP A 271 8.11 -1.46 11.78
N TYR A 272 7.27 -0.87 12.62
CA TYR A 272 5.89 -1.30 12.85
C TYR A 272 4.97 -0.15 12.45
N LEU A 273 4.27 -0.31 11.32
CA LEU A 273 3.47 0.73 10.70
C LEU A 273 2.00 0.30 10.63
N ASN A 274 1.09 1.17 11.07
CA ASN A 274 -0.35 0.94 11.06
C ASN A 274 -1.05 2.15 10.46
N GLY A 275 -1.79 1.95 9.37
CA GLY A 275 -2.53 3.00 8.65
C GLY A 275 -3.71 3.50 9.47
N GLY A 276 -4.60 2.59 9.87
CA GLY A 276 -5.70 2.87 10.78
C GLY A 276 -7.04 2.68 10.11
N ALA A 277 -7.68 3.76 9.68
CA ALA A 277 -8.89 3.66 8.87
C ALA A 277 -8.73 4.56 7.66
N TYR A 278 -9.60 4.38 6.67
CA TYR A 278 -9.56 5.02 5.36
C TYR A 278 -8.41 4.50 4.48
N ALA A 279 -8.38 4.95 3.23
CA ALA A 279 -7.38 4.54 2.24
C ALA A 279 -6.02 5.17 2.54
N ASP A 280 -5.14 4.39 3.14
CA ASP A 280 -3.83 4.80 3.61
C ASP A 280 -2.72 4.49 2.59
N LEU A 281 -1.64 5.26 2.64
CA LEU A 281 -0.38 4.96 1.96
C LEU A 281 0.68 4.68 3.02
N ILE A 282 1.22 3.46 3.00
CA ILE A 282 2.26 3.02 3.93
C ILE A 282 3.44 2.49 3.12
N ASP A 283 4.62 3.00 3.41
CA ASP A 283 5.90 2.61 2.81
C ASP A 283 6.87 2.26 3.95
N GLY A 284 7.27 0.99 4.07
CA GLY A 284 8.20 0.49 5.08
C GLY A 284 9.59 1.07 4.86
N GLY A 285 10.17 0.78 3.71
CA GLY A 285 11.49 1.26 3.30
C GLY A 285 12.55 0.17 3.40
N ASP A 286 13.71 0.47 3.97
CA ASP A 286 14.78 -0.51 4.18
C ASP A 286 14.64 -1.17 5.57
N GLY A 287 14.43 -2.47 5.66
CA GLY A 287 14.28 -3.16 6.95
C GLY A 287 13.36 -4.37 6.84
N ASN A 288 13.16 -5.10 7.94
CA ASN A 288 12.12 -6.12 8.00
C ASN A 288 10.89 -5.52 8.67
N ASP A 289 10.03 -4.93 7.87
CA ASP A 289 8.94 -4.10 8.35
C ASP A 289 7.67 -4.93 8.59
N THR A 290 6.82 -4.44 9.49
CA THR A 290 5.47 -4.96 9.69
C THR A 290 4.45 -3.88 9.37
N LEU A 291 3.66 -4.10 8.32
CA LEU A 291 2.67 -3.14 7.82
C LEU A 291 1.24 -3.67 8.05
N TYR A 292 0.36 -2.78 8.51
CA TYR A 292 -1.08 -3.01 8.61
C TYR A 292 -1.85 -1.89 7.91
N GLY A 293 -2.57 -2.21 6.83
CA GLY A 293 -3.50 -1.30 6.16
C GLY A 293 -4.69 -0.95 7.05
N LYS A 294 -5.34 -1.99 7.59
CA LYS A 294 -6.49 -1.97 8.50
C LYS A 294 -7.83 -1.85 7.78
N ALA A 295 -8.40 -0.67 7.63
CA ALA A 295 -9.74 -0.56 7.05
C ALA A 295 -9.76 0.54 5.99
N GLY A 296 -9.90 0.18 4.72
CA GLY A 296 -9.77 1.12 3.62
C GLY A 296 -9.13 0.43 2.43
N ASP A 297 -9.23 1.03 1.25
CA ASP A 297 -8.49 0.53 0.09
C ASP A 297 -7.05 1.04 0.18
N ASP A 298 -6.16 0.27 0.77
CA ASP A 298 -4.82 0.73 1.17
C ASP A 298 -3.76 0.51 0.09
N THR A 299 -2.71 1.32 0.11
CA THR A 299 -1.48 1.09 -0.67
C THR A 299 -0.33 0.79 0.29
N LEU A 300 0.16 -0.44 0.24
CA LEU A 300 1.19 -0.96 1.14
C LEU A 300 2.44 -1.31 0.34
N ILE A 301 3.56 -0.70 0.69
CA ILE A 301 4.87 -0.93 0.07
C ILE A 301 5.80 -1.42 1.18
N GLY A 302 6.28 -2.67 1.10
CA GLY A 302 7.23 -3.23 2.05
C GLY A 302 8.59 -2.56 1.89
N GLY A 303 9.21 -2.76 0.73
CA GLY A 303 10.44 -2.10 0.36
C GLY A 303 11.58 -3.10 0.21
N ALA A 304 12.63 -2.98 1.02
CA ALA A 304 13.77 -3.88 0.99
C ALA A 304 13.97 -4.57 2.34
N GLY A 305 13.94 -5.90 2.36
CA GLY A 305 14.12 -6.72 3.56
C GLY A 305 13.04 -7.80 3.58
N ASN A 306 12.80 -8.48 4.71
CA ASN A 306 11.78 -9.53 4.76
C ASN A 306 10.57 -9.00 5.53
N ASP A 307 9.58 -8.54 4.79
CA ASP A 307 8.45 -7.79 5.32
C ASP A 307 7.26 -8.69 5.65
N LEU A 308 6.47 -8.24 6.61
CA LEU A 308 5.19 -8.84 6.99
C LEU A 308 4.06 -7.84 6.74
N ILE A 309 3.23 -8.10 5.74
CA ILE A 309 2.23 -7.15 5.27
C ILE A 309 0.82 -7.71 5.45
N TYR A 310 -0.04 -6.93 6.08
CA TYR A 310 -1.47 -7.20 6.23
C TYR A 310 -2.26 -6.08 5.56
N GLY A 311 -2.99 -6.41 4.49
CA GLY A 311 -3.99 -5.51 3.89
C GLY A 311 -5.14 -5.24 4.86
N ASP A 312 -5.67 -6.31 5.46
CA ASP A 312 -6.85 -6.29 6.34
C ASP A 312 -8.14 -6.01 5.51
N ASP A 313 -9.00 -5.06 5.88
CA ASP A 313 -10.30 -4.82 5.21
C ASP A 313 -10.17 -3.80 4.08
N GLY A 314 -10.60 -4.13 2.87
CA GLY A 314 -10.61 -3.23 1.72
C GLY A 314 -9.97 -3.86 0.49
N ASN A 315 -9.97 -3.15 -0.64
CA ASN A 315 -9.29 -3.61 -1.86
C ASN A 315 -7.88 -3.03 -1.89
N ASP A 316 -6.90 -3.82 -1.45
CA ASP A 316 -5.57 -3.31 -1.20
C ASP A 316 -4.64 -3.45 -2.41
N SER A 317 -3.72 -2.51 -2.56
CA SER A 317 -2.62 -2.56 -3.51
C SER A 317 -1.32 -2.79 -2.75
N ILE A 318 -0.78 -4.00 -2.84
CA ILE A 318 0.36 -4.45 -2.04
C ILE A 318 1.58 -4.69 -2.95
N ASP A 319 2.68 -4.02 -2.65
CA ASP A 319 4.00 -4.24 -3.26
C ASP A 319 4.99 -4.66 -2.15
N PRO A 320 5.27 -5.95 -1.97
CA PRO A 320 6.17 -6.40 -0.91
C PRO A 320 7.60 -5.91 -1.15
N GLY A 321 8.03 -5.81 -2.41
CA GLY A 321 9.35 -5.30 -2.77
C GLY A 321 10.40 -6.41 -2.86
N THR A 322 11.64 -6.12 -2.47
CA THR A 322 12.75 -7.08 -2.52
C THR A 322 12.93 -7.74 -1.18
N GLY A 323 12.94 -9.06 -1.12
CA GLY A 323 12.80 -9.67 0.18
C GLY A 323 12.59 -11.17 0.19
N ASN A 324 12.10 -11.66 1.31
CA ASN A 324 11.35 -12.91 1.34
C ASN A 324 10.14 -12.63 2.20
N ASP A 325 9.09 -12.16 1.56
CA ASP A 325 8.02 -11.44 2.25
C ASP A 325 6.84 -12.35 2.55
N ILE A 326 6.07 -11.99 3.56
CA ILE A 326 4.81 -12.67 3.91
C ILE A 326 3.68 -11.67 3.78
N VAL A 327 2.76 -11.94 2.87
CA VAL A 327 1.62 -11.07 2.57
C VAL A 327 0.31 -11.78 2.89
N TYR A 328 -0.53 -11.07 3.64
CA TYR A 328 -1.94 -11.38 3.85
C TYR A 328 -2.78 -10.27 3.23
N GLY A 329 -3.49 -10.55 2.13
CA GLY A 329 -4.40 -9.57 1.51
C GLY A 329 -5.55 -9.23 2.46
N GLY A 330 -6.36 -10.23 2.78
CA GLY A 330 -7.42 -10.11 3.77
C GLY A 330 -8.80 -10.02 3.11
N ASP A 331 -9.49 -8.92 3.36
CA ASP A 331 -10.90 -8.69 3.14
C ASP A 331 -11.16 -7.71 1.99
N GLY A 332 -10.94 -8.13 0.74
CA GLY A 332 -11.44 -7.41 -0.43
C GLY A 332 -10.96 -8.04 -1.73
N ALA A 333 -10.89 -7.28 -2.81
CA ALA A 333 -10.28 -7.72 -4.05
C ALA A 333 -8.89 -7.10 -4.16
N ASP A 334 -7.89 -7.83 -3.69
CA ASP A 334 -6.54 -7.30 -3.49
C ASP A 334 -5.69 -7.47 -4.76
N THR A 335 -4.77 -6.54 -4.96
CA THR A 335 -3.75 -6.63 -6.01
C THR A 335 -2.37 -6.72 -5.37
N ILE A 336 -1.66 -7.82 -5.64
CA ILE A 336 -0.35 -8.09 -5.08
C ILE A 336 0.67 -8.09 -6.21
N ARG A 337 1.70 -7.27 -6.09
CA ARG A 337 2.75 -7.14 -7.10
C ARG A 337 3.84 -8.18 -6.88
N PHE A 338 4.36 -8.75 -7.97
CA PHE A 338 5.51 -9.64 -7.94
C PHE A 338 6.32 -9.53 -9.24
N GLY A 339 7.64 -9.64 -9.16
CA GLY A 339 8.51 -9.43 -10.31
C GLY A 339 9.92 -9.97 -10.15
N LYS A 340 10.82 -9.56 -11.04
CA LYS A 340 12.24 -9.99 -11.00
C LYS A 340 12.95 -9.36 -9.79
N GLY A 341 13.71 -10.17 -9.06
CA GLY A 341 14.49 -9.73 -7.90
C GLY A 341 13.67 -9.54 -6.62
N TYR A 342 12.41 -9.95 -6.61
CA TYR A 342 11.54 -9.89 -5.42
C TYR A 342 11.92 -10.96 -4.38
N GLY A 343 12.60 -12.04 -4.78
CA GLY A 343 13.01 -13.10 -3.87
C GLY A 343 11.94 -14.18 -3.66
N THR A 344 11.88 -14.78 -2.47
CA THR A 344 10.99 -15.92 -2.17
C THR A 344 9.86 -15.50 -1.25
N ASP A 345 8.71 -15.17 -1.84
CA ASP A 345 7.58 -14.58 -1.14
C ASP A 345 6.46 -15.59 -0.89
N GLN A 346 5.64 -15.30 0.11
CA GLN A 346 4.45 -16.07 0.45
C GLN A 346 3.22 -15.17 0.46
N PHE A 347 2.20 -15.55 -0.31
CA PHE A 347 0.86 -15.00 -0.20
C PHE A 347 -0.07 -15.99 0.49
N LEU A 348 -0.62 -15.58 1.63
CA LEU A 348 -1.47 -16.41 2.48
C LEU A 348 -2.86 -15.80 2.58
N SER A 349 -3.86 -16.56 2.12
CA SER A 349 -5.26 -16.19 2.36
C SER A 349 -5.70 -16.70 3.73
N ASN A 350 -6.14 -15.79 4.60
CA ASN A 350 -6.56 -16.11 5.97
C ASN A 350 -8.09 -16.20 6.15
N ASN A 351 -8.90 -15.86 5.15
CA ASN A 351 -10.35 -15.79 5.25
C ASN A 351 -11.11 -16.48 4.11
N SER A 352 -12.11 -17.30 4.48
CA SER A 352 -13.01 -17.96 3.54
C SER A 352 -14.24 -17.11 3.25
N ALA A 353 -14.29 -16.39 2.12
CA ALA A 353 -15.57 -15.87 1.59
C ALA A 353 -15.59 -15.70 0.06
N SER A 354 -16.75 -16.03 -0.51
CA SER A 354 -17.02 -16.34 -1.93
C SER A 354 -17.04 -15.17 -2.93
N TYR A 355 -16.42 -14.02 -2.66
CA TYR A 355 -16.49 -12.83 -3.54
C TYR A 355 -15.20 -12.01 -3.66
N ARG A 356 -14.05 -12.60 -3.34
CA ARG A 356 -12.76 -11.91 -3.32
C ARG A 356 -11.88 -12.50 -4.42
N LEU A 357 -11.68 -11.71 -5.47
CA LEU A 357 -10.89 -12.10 -6.65
C LEU A 357 -9.57 -11.35 -6.56
N ASP A 358 -8.62 -11.95 -5.85
CA ASP A 358 -7.29 -11.35 -5.76
C ASP A 358 -6.54 -11.56 -7.07
N THR A 359 -5.76 -10.55 -7.42
CA THR A 359 -4.96 -10.49 -8.62
C THR A 359 -3.48 -10.43 -8.25
N ILE A 360 -2.69 -11.33 -8.82
CA ILE A 360 -1.24 -11.17 -8.80
C ILE A 360 -0.83 -10.39 -10.05
N ASP A 361 -0.20 -9.24 -9.85
CA ASP A 361 0.32 -8.37 -10.90
C ASP A 361 1.81 -8.64 -11.14
N LEU A 362 2.09 -9.42 -12.19
CA LEU A 362 3.41 -9.81 -12.67
C LEU A 362 3.96 -8.70 -13.58
N PHE A 363 4.18 -7.53 -12.99
CA PHE A 363 4.30 -6.23 -13.66
C PHE A 363 5.50 -6.08 -14.63
N ASP A 364 6.53 -6.88 -14.48
CA ASP A 364 7.75 -6.91 -15.32
C ASP A 364 8.04 -8.28 -15.94
N LEU A 365 7.03 -9.18 -15.91
CA LEU A 365 7.11 -10.53 -16.44
C LEU A 365 6.11 -10.72 -17.58
N THR A 366 6.53 -11.50 -18.57
CA THR A 366 5.66 -12.04 -19.62
C THR A 366 5.34 -13.51 -19.34
N PRO A 367 4.35 -14.10 -20.03
CA PRO A 367 4.09 -15.54 -19.94
C PRO A 367 5.31 -16.45 -20.17
N ALA A 368 6.32 -15.99 -20.92
CA ALA A 368 7.53 -16.77 -21.20
C ALA A 368 8.57 -16.71 -20.06
N ASP A 369 8.44 -15.75 -19.14
CA ASP A 369 9.32 -15.63 -17.98
C ASP A 369 8.86 -16.52 -16.81
N VAL A 370 7.66 -17.13 -16.87
CA VAL A 370 7.01 -17.75 -15.71
C VAL A 370 6.77 -19.24 -15.91
N GLU A 371 7.17 -20.03 -14.91
CA GLU A 371 6.76 -21.44 -14.73
C GLU A 371 5.81 -21.54 -13.54
N LEU A 372 4.69 -22.23 -13.71
CA LEU A 372 3.77 -22.55 -12.62
C LEU A 372 4.02 -23.96 -12.13
N ALA A 373 4.29 -24.10 -10.83
CA ALA A 373 4.52 -25.39 -10.20
C ALA A 373 3.57 -25.60 -9.01
N ARG A 374 3.09 -26.82 -8.83
CA ARG A 374 2.39 -27.23 -7.61
C ARG A 374 3.38 -27.89 -6.67
N VAL A 375 3.40 -27.42 -5.42
CA VAL A 375 4.13 -28.06 -4.31
C VAL A 375 3.14 -28.21 -3.17
N ASP A 376 2.81 -29.46 -2.83
CA ASP A 376 1.68 -29.80 -1.95
C ASP A 376 0.38 -29.12 -2.41
N ASP A 377 -0.21 -28.26 -1.59
CA ASP A 377 -1.42 -27.49 -1.93
C ASP A 377 -1.13 -26.05 -2.34
N MET A 378 0.15 -25.67 -2.46
CA MET A 378 0.55 -24.33 -2.87
C MET A 378 0.77 -24.25 -4.39
N LEU A 379 0.40 -23.11 -4.95
CA LEU A 379 0.84 -22.71 -6.28
C LEU A 379 2.13 -21.90 -6.14
N GLN A 380 3.17 -22.30 -6.86
CA GLN A 380 4.39 -21.53 -6.99
C GLN A 380 4.44 -20.88 -8.38
N ILE A 381 4.61 -19.56 -8.39
CA ILE A 381 4.93 -18.78 -9.58
C ILE A 381 6.45 -18.58 -9.56
N ARG A 382 7.16 -19.29 -10.43
CA ARG A 382 8.63 -19.27 -10.50
C ARG A 382 9.09 -18.43 -11.68
N VAL A 383 10.06 -17.55 -11.45
CA VAL A 383 10.68 -16.77 -12.52
C VAL A 383 11.82 -17.58 -13.15
N SER A 384 11.72 -17.77 -14.46
CA SER A 384 12.65 -18.59 -15.24
C SER A 384 14.07 -18.01 -15.19
N GLY A 385 15.04 -18.82 -14.75
CA GLY A 385 16.44 -18.42 -14.68
C GLY A 385 16.81 -17.54 -13.49
N SER A 386 15.91 -17.35 -12.51
CA SER A 386 16.23 -16.72 -11.23
C SER A 386 15.80 -17.61 -10.04
N SER A 387 16.05 -17.13 -8.83
CA SER A 387 15.57 -17.74 -7.58
C SER A 387 14.23 -17.15 -7.12
N ASP A 388 13.63 -16.24 -7.89
CA ASP A 388 12.42 -15.54 -7.48
C ASP A 388 11.21 -16.49 -7.56
N VAL A 389 10.49 -16.63 -6.46
CA VAL A 389 9.32 -17.51 -6.35
C VAL A 389 8.25 -16.86 -5.47
N LEU A 390 7.04 -16.70 -5.99
CA LEU A 390 5.86 -16.40 -5.18
C LEU A 390 5.10 -17.69 -4.89
N SER A 391 4.96 -18.03 -3.61
CA SER A 391 4.19 -19.18 -3.13
C SER A 391 2.82 -18.75 -2.63
N ILE A 392 1.77 -19.22 -3.28
CA ILE A 392 0.38 -18.94 -2.93
C ILE A 392 -0.17 -20.12 -2.11
N GLY A 393 -0.44 -19.87 -0.84
CA GLY A 393 -0.95 -20.87 0.10
C GLY A 393 -2.34 -21.36 -0.25
N SER A 394 -2.59 -22.66 -0.03
CA SER A 394 -3.91 -23.29 -0.17
C SER A 394 -4.59 -23.05 -1.54
N TYR A 395 -3.81 -22.98 -2.62
CA TYR A 395 -4.35 -22.73 -3.96
C TYR A 395 -5.18 -23.90 -4.49
N PHE A 396 -4.75 -25.12 -4.19
CA PHE A 396 -5.38 -26.35 -4.69
C PHE A 396 -6.33 -27.02 -3.69
N THR A 397 -6.56 -26.41 -2.52
CA THR A 397 -7.53 -26.94 -1.55
C THR A 397 -8.96 -26.65 -2.00
N THR A 398 -9.87 -27.59 -1.75
CA THR A 398 -11.30 -27.48 -2.11
C THR A 398 -12.22 -27.31 -0.89
N SER A 399 -11.65 -27.31 0.32
CA SER A 399 -12.39 -27.14 1.57
C SER A 399 -11.52 -26.41 2.60
N GLY A 400 -12.17 -25.71 3.54
CA GLY A 400 -11.47 -24.87 4.53
C GLY A 400 -11.12 -23.48 3.97
N ASN A 401 -9.89 -23.05 4.22
CA ASN A 401 -9.33 -21.79 3.69
C ASN A 401 -8.84 -22.04 2.28
N VAL A 402 -9.68 -21.72 1.30
CA VAL A 402 -9.33 -21.74 -0.13
C VAL A 402 -8.70 -20.41 -0.51
N THR A 403 -7.73 -20.42 -1.42
CA THR A 403 -7.14 -19.18 -1.91
C THR A 403 -8.20 -18.26 -2.56
N THR A 404 -7.99 -16.96 -2.37
CA THR A 404 -8.72 -15.86 -3.02
C THR A 404 -8.10 -15.46 -4.36
N VAL A 405 -6.89 -15.93 -4.68
CA VAL A 405 -6.24 -15.64 -5.97
C VAL A 405 -6.98 -16.32 -7.12
N LYS A 406 -7.40 -15.52 -8.11
CA LYS A 406 -8.14 -16.00 -9.29
C LYS A 406 -7.61 -15.46 -10.61
N GLN A 407 -6.64 -14.55 -10.58
CA GLN A 407 -6.06 -13.99 -11.79
C GLN A 407 -4.56 -13.72 -11.63
N LEU A 408 -3.80 -14.04 -12.68
CA LEU A 408 -2.46 -13.49 -12.92
C LEU A 408 -2.55 -12.48 -14.06
N ARG A 409 -1.97 -11.29 -13.88
CA ARG A 409 -1.85 -10.25 -14.90
C ARG A 409 -0.38 -10.03 -15.24
N PHE A 410 -0.04 -10.04 -16.52
CA PHE A 410 1.33 -9.90 -17.00
C PHE A 410 1.60 -8.51 -17.57
N GLN A 411 2.88 -8.15 -17.68
CA GLN A 411 3.34 -6.87 -18.24
C GLN A 411 2.78 -6.57 -19.65
N ASP A 412 2.63 -7.60 -20.48
CA ASP A 412 2.16 -7.47 -21.87
C ASP A 412 0.62 -7.34 -21.98
N GLY A 413 -0.09 -7.30 -20.85
CA GLY A 413 -1.54 -7.26 -20.77
C GLY A 413 -2.22 -8.63 -20.88
N THR A 414 -1.46 -9.72 -21.04
CA THR A 414 -2.00 -11.08 -20.93
C THR A 414 -2.54 -11.30 -19.53
N THR A 415 -3.66 -12.03 -19.43
CA THR A 415 -4.23 -12.47 -18.16
C THR A 415 -4.46 -13.98 -18.18
N TRP A 416 -4.14 -14.65 -17.07
CA TRP A 416 -4.57 -16.03 -16.83
C TRP A 416 -5.60 -16.04 -15.72
N ASP A 417 -6.74 -16.67 -15.97
CA ASP A 417 -7.76 -16.95 -14.96
C ASP A 417 -7.45 -18.26 -14.21
N ASP A 418 -8.24 -18.59 -13.18
CA ASP A 418 -8.11 -19.81 -12.37
C ASP A 418 -7.99 -21.09 -13.23
N ALA A 419 -8.77 -21.20 -14.31
CA ALA A 419 -8.74 -22.35 -15.21
C ALA A 419 -7.43 -22.41 -16.00
N ALA A 420 -6.97 -21.29 -16.55
CA ALA A 420 -5.70 -21.21 -17.27
C ALA A 420 -4.49 -21.43 -16.34
N ILE A 421 -4.53 -20.92 -15.11
CA ILE A 421 -3.47 -21.12 -14.11
C ILE A 421 -3.33 -22.61 -13.81
N LYS A 422 -4.45 -23.29 -13.50
CA LYS A 422 -4.47 -24.73 -13.25
C LYS A 422 -3.91 -25.52 -14.43
N ALA A 423 -4.48 -25.33 -15.62
CA ALA A 423 -4.05 -26.05 -16.83
C ALA A 423 -2.57 -25.85 -17.20
N LYS A 424 -1.91 -24.80 -16.70
CA LYS A 424 -0.49 -24.51 -16.91
C LYS A 424 0.42 -24.95 -15.76
N THR A 425 -0.16 -25.38 -14.64
CA THR A 425 0.59 -25.79 -13.46
C THR A 425 1.13 -27.20 -13.63
N ILE A 426 2.44 -27.35 -13.42
CA ILE A 426 3.11 -28.65 -13.41
C ILE A 426 3.23 -29.14 -11.96
N THR A 427 2.82 -30.38 -11.71
CA THR A 427 2.99 -31.02 -10.39
C THR A 427 4.22 -31.91 -10.44
N TYR A 428 5.13 -31.70 -9.49
CA TYR A 428 6.35 -32.50 -9.36
C TYR A 428 6.31 -33.30 -8.06
N GLY A 429 6.66 -34.58 -8.15
CA GLY A 429 7.11 -35.39 -7.04
C GLY A 429 8.57 -35.08 -6.69
N ASN A 430 9.23 -36.04 -6.07
CA ASN A 430 10.62 -35.97 -5.65
C ASN A 430 11.32 -37.32 -5.93
N GLU A 431 12.51 -37.54 -5.38
CA GLU A 431 13.28 -38.78 -5.61
C GLU A 431 12.85 -39.95 -4.69
N SER A 432 11.74 -39.80 -3.97
CA SER A 432 11.13 -40.82 -3.11
C SER A 432 9.74 -41.15 -3.62
N GLY A 433 9.23 -42.35 -3.30
CA GLY A 433 7.87 -42.72 -3.67
C GLY A 433 6.82 -41.74 -3.12
N ASN A 434 6.00 -41.21 -4.01
CA ASN A 434 4.98 -40.20 -3.76
C ASN A 434 3.59 -40.76 -4.03
N THR A 435 2.58 -40.15 -3.40
CA THR A 435 1.17 -40.35 -3.75
C THR A 435 0.60 -39.01 -4.14
N ILE A 436 0.35 -38.82 -5.44
CA ILE A 436 -0.08 -37.54 -6.00
C ILE A 436 -1.44 -37.74 -6.66
N THR A 437 -2.38 -36.86 -6.31
CA THR A 437 -3.69 -36.80 -6.96
C THR A 437 -3.86 -35.41 -7.56
N GLY A 438 -4.06 -35.37 -8.87
CA GLY A 438 -4.47 -34.19 -9.61
C GLY A 438 -5.89 -33.77 -9.24
N TYR A 439 -6.31 -32.64 -9.77
CA TYR A 439 -7.62 -32.06 -9.47
C TYR A 439 -8.60 -32.34 -10.61
N ASP A 440 -9.88 -32.41 -10.27
CA ASP A 440 -10.96 -32.68 -11.22
C ASP A 440 -11.33 -31.43 -12.04
N GLY A 441 -11.71 -31.64 -13.30
CA GLY A 441 -12.31 -30.62 -14.17
C GLY A 441 -11.33 -29.76 -14.98
N ALA A 442 -10.04 -30.07 -14.94
CA ALA A 442 -9.00 -29.39 -15.71
C ALA A 442 -7.83 -30.36 -15.98
N PRO A 443 -7.07 -30.17 -17.07
CA PRO A 443 -5.94 -31.04 -17.39
C PRO A 443 -4.81 -30.87 -16.36
N ASN A 444 -4.23 -31.99 -15.93
CA ASN A 444 -3.11 -32.05 -15.00
C ASN A 444 -1.84 -32.47 -15.75
N THR A 445 -0.68 -31.95 -15.34
CA THR A 445 0.63 -32.50 -15.73
C THR A 445 1.35 -32.92 -14.46
N ILE A 446 1.63 -34.21 -14.32
CA ILE A 446 2.18 -34.81 -13.10
C ILE A 446 3.42 -35.62 -13.43
N PHE A 447 4.55 -35.27 -12.81
CA PHE A 447 5.81 -35.99 -12.89
C PHE A 447 6.17 -36.55 -11.52
N GLY A 448 6.18 -37.87 -11.34
CA GLY A 448 6.59 -38.54 -10.09
C GLY A 448 8.08 -38.36 -9.77
N MET A 449 8.90 -38.32 -10.82
CA MET A 449 10.35 -38.15 -10.81
C MET A 449 11.11 -39.44 -10.49
N GLY A 450 11.25 -39.83 -9.22
CA GLY A 450 11.98 -41.03 -8.86
C GLY A 450 11.45 -41.70 -7.60
N GLY A 451 11.70 -42.99 -7.44
CA GLY A 451 11.05 -43.80 -6.40
C GLY A 451 9.79 -44.47 -6.95
N ASP A 452 9.13 -45.30 -6.14
CA ASP A 452 7.92 -46.00 -6.57
C ASP A 452 6.68 -45.12 -6.26
N ASP A 453 6.11 -44.52 -7.30
CA ASP A 453 5.06 -43.51 -7.21
C ASP A 453 3.64 -44.06 -7.44
N THR A 454 2.64 -43.34 -6.93
CA THR A 454 1.22 -43.56 -7.24
C THR A 454 0.61 -42.23 -7.68
N LEU A 455 0.33 -42.11 -8.98
CA LEU A 455 -0.16 -40.89 -9.61
C LEU A 455 -1.58 -41.10 -10.12
N ALA A 456 -2.47 -40.18 -9.77
CA ALA A 456 -3.84 -40.14 -10.28
C ALA A 456 -4.12 -38.80 -10.94
N GLY A 457 -4.51 -38.80 -12.22
CA GLY A 457 -4.79 -37.60 -13.02
C GLY A 457 -5.99 -36.83 -12.51
N GLY A 458 -7.16 -37.46 -12.46
CA GLY A 458 -8.40 -36.80 -12.08
C GLY A 458 -9.39 -36.89 -13.22
N SER A 459 -10.20 -35.86 -13.43
CA SER A 459 -11.01 -35.75 -14.65
C SER A 459 -10.45 -34.63 -15.50
N GLY A 460 -10.27 -34.87 -16.79
CA GLY A 460 -9.54 -33.98 -17.66
C GLY A 460 -8.63 -34.77 -18.59
N ASN A 461 -7.94 -34.08 -19.50
CA ASN A 461 -6.96 -34.74 -20.35
C ASN A 461 -5.59 -34.59 -19.68
N ASP A 462 -5.19 -35.59 -18.92
CA ASP A 462 -4.04 -35.51 -18.03
C ASP A 462 -2.76 -36.04 -18.69
N VAL A 463 -1.60 -35.55 -18.24
CA VAL A 463 -0.28 -36.04 -18.63
C VAL A 463 0.42 -36.58 -17.39
N LEU A 464 0.70 -37.88 -17.36
CA LEU A 464 1.33 -38.56 -16.23
C LEU A 464 2.65 -39.19 -16.66
N ALA A 465 3.71 -38.96 -15.88
CA ALA A 465 4.94 -39.75 -15.97
C ALA A 465 5.35 -40.16 -14.56
N GLY A 466 5.53 -41.47 -14.34
CA GLY A 466 6.08 -41.99 -13.09
C GLY A 466 7.53 -41.54 -12.93
N GLY A 467 8.34 -41.79 -13.94
CA GLY A 467 9.78 -41.50 -13.91
C GLY A 467 10.54 -42.76 -13.54
N ARG A 468 11.61 -42.65 -12.75
CA ARG A 468 12.42 -43.82 -12.38
C ARG A 468 11.82 -44.52 -11.17
N GLY A 469 11.31 -45.73 -11.33
CA GLY A 469 10.64 -46.41 -10.24
C GLY A 469 9.92 -47.66 -10.65
N ASN A 470 8.92 -48.06 -9.88
CA ASN A 470 7.88 -48.96 -10.33
C ASN A 470 6.57 -48.28 -9.98
N ASP A 471 6.01 -47.57 -10.96
CA ASP A 471 5.00 -46.56 -10.68
C ASP A 471 3.60 -47.08 -11.00
N SER A 472 2.59 -46.53 -10.32
CA SER A 472 1.19 -46.77 -10.61
C SER A 472 0.56 -45.49 -11.13
N LEU A 473 0.13 -45.49 -12.39
CA LEU A 473 -0.43 -44.33 -13.08
C LEU A 473 -1.91 -44.59 -13.40
N ASN A 474 -2.77 -43.64 -13.06
CA ASN A 474 -4.20 -43.73 -13.35
C ASN A 474 -4.74 -42.39 -13.84
N GLY A 475 -5.02 -42.27 -15.14
CA GLY A 475 -5.56 -41.04 -15.72
C GLY A 475 -7.00 -40.78 -15.26
N LYS A 476 -7.82 -41.84 -15.28
CA LYS A 476 -9.26 -41.90 -14.96
C LYS A 476 -10.14 -41.53 -16.16
N ALA A 477 -10.60 -40.29 -16.27
CA ALA A 477 -11.62 -39.92 -17.25
C ALA A 477 -11.18 -38.71 -18.06
N GLY A 478 -11.25 -38.83 -19.38
CA GLY A 478 -10.68 -37.88 -20.33
C GLY A 478 -9.72 -38.58 -21.28
N ASN A 479 -8.98 -37.80 -22.08
CA ASN A 479 -7.97 -38.35 -22.99
C ASN A 479 -6.60 -38.17 -22.36
N ASP A 480 -6.13 -39.19 -21.67
CA ASP A 480 -4.93 -39.16 -20.85
C ASP A 480 -3.69 -39.57 -21.64
N THR A 481 -2.55 -39.01 -21.26
CA THR A 481 -1.25 -39.30 -21.86
C THR A 481 -0.28 -39.82 -20.80
N TYR A 482 0.17 -41.04 -20.98
CA TYR A 482 1.15 -41.69 -20.11
C TYR A 482 2.52 -41.63 -20.79
N LEU A 483 3.51 -41.04 -20.13
CA LEU A 483 4.88 -40.94 -20.64
C LEU A 483 5.74 -42.03 -20.01
N TYR A 484 6.49 -42.74 -20.85
CA TYR A 484 7.41 -43.79 -20.41
C TYR A 484 8.73 -43.73 -21.18
N ALA A 485 9.86 -43.77 -20.49
CA ALA A 485 11.21 -43.78 -21.04
C ALA A 485 11.97 -45.05 -20.65
N ALA A 486 13.04 -45.35 -21.39
CA ALA A 486 13.95 -46.44 -21.01
C ALA A 486 14.63 -46.11 -19.67
N GLY A 487 14.66 -47.06 -18.75
CA GLY A 487 15.14 -46.86 -17.38
C GLY A 487 14.08 -46.43 -16.37
N ASP A 488 12.83 -46.22 -16.78
CA ASP A 488 11.73 -45.84 -15.88
C ASP A 488 11.30 -47.01 -14.98
N GLY A 489 11.62 -48.26 -15.34
CA GLY A 489 11.34 -49.42 -14.52
C GLY A 489 9.97 -50.03 -14.81
N ALA A 490 9.28 -50.55 -13.81
CA ALA A 490 8.11 -51.40 -14.01
C ALA A 490 6.79 -50.73 -13.66
N ASP A 491 6.21 -50.07 -14.64
CA ASP A 491 5.03 -49.23 -14.40
C ASP A 491 3.73 -49.96 -14.70
N VAL A 492 2.69 -49.59 -13.94
CA VAL A 492 1.34 -50.09 -14.09
C VAL A 492 0.43 -48.92 -14.45
N ILE A 493 -0.19 -48.99 -15.63
CA ILE A 493 -1.19 -48.04 -16.09
C ILE A 493 -2.57 -48.65 -15.86
N GLY A 494 -3.40 -47.96 -15.09
CA GLY A 494 -4.81 -48.30 -14.92
C GLY A 494 -5.66 -47.18 -15.50
N ASP A 495 -6.27 -47.43 -16.64
CA ASP A 495 -7.16 -46.48 -17.29
C ASP A 495 -8.57 -47.06 -17.31
N TYR A 496 -9.58 -46.33 -16.86
CA TYR A 496 -10.96 -46.82 -16.94
C TYR A 496 -11.86 -45.69 -17.39
N ASP A 497 -11.95 -45.53 -18.71
CA ASP A 497 -12.86 -44.60 -19.35
C ASP A 497 -13.78 -45.32 -20.33
N THR A 498 -15.08 -45.03 -20.25
CA THR A 498 -16.10 -45.55 -21.18
C THR A 498 -16.70 -44.44 -22.03
N THR A 499 -16.12 -43.25 -21.99
CA THR A 499 -16.55 -42.07 -22.73
C THR A 499 -16.38 -42.31 -24.23
N PRO A 500 -17.44 -42.20 -25.05
CA PRO A 500 -17.33 -42.46 -26.48
C PRO A 500 -16.33 -41.54 -27.18
N GLY A 501 -15.32 -42.13 -27.81
CA GLY A 501 -14.29 -41.38 -28.53
C GLY A 501 -13.15 -40.88 -27.64
N ASN A 502 -12.99 -41.45 -26.43
CA ASN A 502 -11.77 -41.31 -25.66
C ASN A 502 -10.55 -41.76 -26.49
N VAL A 503 -9.41 -41.11 -26.26
CA VAL A 503 -8.15 -41.41 -26.94
C VAL A 503 -7.01 -41.29 -25.94
N ASP A 504 -6.87 -42.31 -25.13
CA ASP A 504 -5.78 -42.46 -24.18
C ASP A 504 -4.51 -42.89 -24.92
N THR A 505 -3.38 -42.31 -24.53
CA THR A 505 -2.12 -42.43 -25.28
C THR A 505 -0.96 -42.79 -24.37
N LEU A 506 -0.34 -43.96 -24.59
CA LEU A 506 0.99 -44.27 -24.08
C LEU A 506 2.04 -43.72 -25.05
N THR A 507 2.80 -42.72 -24.63
CA THR A 507 3.92 -42.16 -25.41
C THR A 507 5.25 -42.70 -24.91
N LEU A 508 5.96 -43.40 -25.78
CA LEU A 508 7.26 -43.98 -25.51
C LEU A 508 8.37 -42.99 -25.91
N GLY A 509 9.31 -42.78 -24.99
CA GLY A 509 10.39 -41.81 -25.09
C GLY A 509 11.37 -42.05 -26.23
N VAL A 510 12.19 -41.04 -26.52
CA VAL A 510 13.21 -41.07 -27.58
C VAL A 510 14.15 -42.26 -27.38
N GLY A 511 14.37 -43.03 -28.45
CA GLY A 511 15.29 -44.17 -28.44
C GLY A 511 14.59 -45.53 -28.26
N ILE A 512 13.32 -45.56 -27.87
CA ILE A 512 12.49 -46.76 -27.92
C ILE A 512 11.98 -46.94 -29.36
N THR A 513 12.14 -48.15 -29.90
CA THR A 513 11.70 -48.50 -31.27
C THR A 513 10.75 -49.69 -31.25
N ARG A 514 9.89 -49.82 -32.26
CA ARG A 514 8.91 -50.90 -32.37
C ARG A 514 9.49 -52.32 -32.28
N ASP A 515 10.74 -52.52 -32.72
CA ASP A 515 11.40 -53.83 -32.70
C ASP A 515 11.98 -54.19 -31.30
N GLN A 516 11.96 -53.25 -30.36
CA GLN A 516 12.32 -53.47 -28.96
C GLN A 516 11.13 -53.78 -28.06
N LEU A 517 9.90 -53.73 -28.58
CA LEU A 517 8.70 -53.96 -27.80
C LEU A 517 8.29 -55.42 -27.89
N TRP A 518 8.16 -56.08 -26.75
CA TRP A 518 7.59 -57.42 -26.62
C TRP A 518 6.26 -57.36 -25.89
N LEU A 519 5.16 -57.55 -26.62
CA LEU A 519 3.80 -57.50 -26.10
C LEU A 519 3.34 -58.92 -25.74
N ASN A 520 2.80 -59.09 -24.55
CA ASN A 520 2.28 -60.36 -24.07
C ASN A 520 0.99 -60.16 -23.26
N ARG A 521 0.07 -61.12 -23.39
CA ARG A 521 -1.09 -61.20 -22.50
C ARG A 521 -0.71 -61.93 -21.20
N ASN A 522 -1.02 -61.31 -20.07
CA ASN A 522 -0.79 -61.90 -18.75
C ASN A 522 -2.08 -61.81 -17.91
N GLY A 523 -2.86 -62.90 -17.90
CA GLY A 523 -4.20 -62.89 -17.32
C GLY A 523 -5.12 -61.90 -18.06
N ASN A 524 -5.58 -60.88 -17.35
CA ASN A 524 -6.37 -59.78 -17.90
C ASN A 524 -5.53 -58.57 -18.34
N ASN A 525 -4.22 -58.56 -18.10
CA ASN A 525 -3.36 -57.41 -18.38
C ASN A 525 -2.66 -57.55 -19.75
N LEU A 526 -2.33 -56.42 -20.34
CA LEU A 526 -1.36 -56.32 -21.43
C LEU A 526 0.00 -55.93 -20.84
N ASP A 527 0.98 -56.82 -20.96
CA ASP A 527 2.37 -56.54 -20.57
C ASP A 527 3.17 -56.16 -21.82
N ILE A 528 3.81 -54.98 -21.78
CA ILE A 528 4.70 -54.45 -22.81
C ILE A 528 6.10 -54.42 -22.20
N ARG A 529 6.94 -55.37 -22.59
CA ARG A 529 8.33 -55.42 -22.13
C ARG A 529 9.24 -54.68 -23.10
N LEU A 530 10.15 -53.87 -22.56
CA LEU A 530 11.21 -53.23 -23.35
C LEU A 530 12.45 -54.15 -23.44
N LEU A 531 13.00 -54.27 -24.64
CA LEU A 531 14.21 -55.03 -24.95
C LEU A 531 15.39 -54.07 -25.11
N ASP A 532 15.86 -53.49 -24.00
CA ASP A 532 16.90 -52.47 -23.95
C ASP A 532 18.13 -52.88 -23.10
N GLY A 533 18.16 -54.12 -22.61
CA GLY A 533 19.19 -54.60 -21.71
C GLY A 533 18.83 -54.46 -20.22
N ASN A 534 17.74 -53.78 -19.89
CA ASN A 534 17.21 -53.70 -18.54
C ASN A 534 16.16 -54.80 -18.31
N ALA A 535 16.31 -55.54 -17.22
CA ALA A 535 15.38 -56.62 -16.89
C ALA A 535 14.05 -56.10 -16.31
N ASN A 536 14.05 -54.87 -15.79
CA ASN A 536 12.93 -54.29 -15.07
C ASN A 536 11.98 -53.51 -15.97
N ASP A 537 12.47 -52.94 -17.07
CA ASP A 537 11.70 -52.03 -17.91
C ASP A 537 10.53 -52.74 -18.60
N ARG A 538 9.33 -52.40 -18.12
CA ARG A 538 8.06 -52.91 -18.61
C ARG A 538 6.92 -51.96 -18.27
N ILE A 539 5.91 -51.94 -19.12
CA ILE A 539 4.62 -51.31 -18.86
C ILE A 539 3.57 -52.42 -18.75
N THR A 540 2.78 -52.41 -17.70
CA THR A 540 1.59 -53.26 -17.55
C THR A 540 0.36 -52.37 -17.69
N VAL A 541 -0.44 -52.56 -18.73
CA VAL A 541 -1.78 -51.96 -18.81
C VAL A 541 -2.75 -52.90 -18.11
N ALA A 542 -3.24 -52.47 -16.95
CA ALA A 542 -4.09 -53.25 -16.08
C ALA A 542 -5.46 -53.48 -16.71
N ASP A 543 -5.97 -54.71 -16.61
CA ASP A 543 -7.32 -55.10 -17.03
C ASP A 543 -7.67 -54.86 -18.52
N TRP A 544 -6.68 -54.63 -19.38
CA TRP A 544 -6.83 -54.50 -20.84
C TRP A 544 -7.82 -55.51 -21.45
N TYR A 545 -7.73 -56.78 -21.07
CA TYR A 545 -8.57 -57.86 -21.62
C TYR A 545 -9.90 -58.07 -20.88
N ALA A 546 -10.22 -57.26 -19.87
CA ALA A 546 -11.47 -57.34 -19.12
C ALA A 546 -12.63 -56.73 -19.92
N ASN A 547 -12.46 -55.52 -20.45
CA ASN A 547 -13.36 -54.87 -21.42
C ASN A 547 -12.66 -53.65 -22.06
N ALA A 548 -13.24 -53.12 -23.14
CA ALA A 548 -12.65 -52.04 -23.93
C ALA A 548 -12.46 -50.72 -23.18
N GLY A 549 -13.16 -50.48 -22.06
CA GLY A 549 -12.96 -49.27 -21.25
C GLY A 549 -11.64 -49.27 -20.47
N TYR A 550 -10.87 -50.37 -20.48
CA TYR A 550 -9.53 -50.45 -19.89
C TYR A 550 -8.40 -50.33 -20.93
N HIS A 551 -8.74 -50.01 -22.18
CA HIS A 551 -7.75 -49.87 -23.22
C HIS A 551 -7.05 -48.51 -23.12
N ILE A 552 -5.79 -48.50 -23.54
CA ILE A 552 -5.12 -47.30 -24.03
C ILE A 552 -5.28 -47.33 -25.55
N GLU A 553 -5.99 -46.37 -26.13
CA GLU A 553 -6.33 -46.39 -27.56
C GLU A 553 -5.10 -46.31 -28.47
N GLN A 554 -4.04 -45.64 -28.03
CA GLN A 554 -2.84 -45.41 -28.82
C GLN A 554 -1.55 -45.67 -28.06
N ILE A 555 -0.64 -46.42 -28.67
CA ILE A 555 0.77 -46.49 -28.24
C ILE A 555 1.60 -45.79 -29.31
N ARG A 556 2.30 -44.72 -28.92
CA ARG A 556 3.01 -43.82 -29.83
C ARG A 556 4.50 -43.80 -29.57
N LEU A 557 5.29 -43.91 -30.63
CA LEU A 557 6.74 -43.79 -30.60
C LEU A 557 7.19 -42.36 -30.94
N ALA A 558 8.42 -42.03 -30.55
CA ALA A 558 9.02 -40.72 -30.81
C ALA A 558 9.17 -40.37 -32.30
N ASP A 559 9.23 -41.37 -33.19
CA ASP A 559 9.26 -41.17 -34.65
C ASP A 559 7.87 -40.91 -35.27
N GLY A 560 6.82 -40.94 -34.44
CA GLY A 560 5.42 -40.72 -34.83
C GLY A 560 4.67 -42.01 -35.16
N ALA A 561 5.32 -43.17 -35.21
CA ALA A 561 4.64 -44.44 -35.47
C ALA A 561 3.64 -44.74 -34.34
N THR A 562 2.43 -45.12 -34.73
CA THR A 562 1.33 -45.35 -33.79
C THR A 562 0.77 -46.76 -33.95
N LEU A 563 0.56 -47.44 -32.83
CA LEU A 563 -0.16 -48.70 -32.72
C LEU A 563 -1.49 -48.43 -32.02
N ILE A 564 -2.60 -48.66 -32.72
CA ILE A 564 -3.93 -48.50 -32.13
C ILE A 564 -4.40 -49.78 -31.44
N ASP A 565 -5.26 -49.67 -30.43
CA ASP A 565 -5.75 -50.78 -29.60
C ASP A 565 -6.25 -52.00 -30.41
N SER A 566 -7.00 -51.75 -31.50
CA SER A 566 -7.55 -52.79 -32.37
C SER A 566 -6.49 -53.62 -33.11
N GLN A 567 -5.24 -53.14 -33.15
CA GLN A 567 -4.10 -53.81 -33.75
C GLN A 567 -3.21 -54.55 -32.73
N VAL A 568 -3.34 -54.25 -31.43
CA VAL A 568 -2.52 -54.82 -30.36
C VAL A 568 -2.57 -56.36 -30.37
N ASN A 569 -3.76 -56.93 -30.54
CA ASN A 569 -3.94 -58.39 -30.54
C ASN A 569 -3.18 -59.08 -31.67
N ALA A 570 -3.02 -58.44 -32.85
CA ALA A 570 -2.26 -59.02 -33.93
C ALA A 570 -0.77 -59.20 -33.57
N LEU A 571 -0.21 -58.29 -32.76
CA LEU A 571 1.16 -58.41 -32.26
C LEU A 571 1.24 -59.43 -31.12
N VAL A 572 0.33 -59.38 -30.16
CA VAL A 572 0.28 -60.32 -29.03
C VAL A 572 0.17 -61.77 -29.52
N ASP A 573 -0.75 -62.05 -30.45
CA ASP A 573 -0.94 -63.39 -31.00
C ASP A 573 0.29 -63.88 -31.78
N ALA A 574 0.93 -62.99 -32.54
CA ALA A 574 2.15 -63.32 -33.29
C ALA A 574 3.33 -63.60 -32.35
N MET A 575 3.48 -62.82 -31.28
CA MET A 575 4.53 -62.98 -30.28
C MET A 575 4.30 -64.23 -29.41
N ALA A 576 3.06 -64.57 -29.08
CA ALA A 576 2.71 -65.78 -28.32
C ALA A 576 3.09 -67.10 -29.01
N ALA A 577 3.39 -67.08 -30.32
CA ALA A 577 3.91 -68.24 -31.05
C ALA A 577 5.36 -68.60 -30.67
N PHE A 578 6.04 -67.74 -29.92
CA PHE A 578 7.43 -67.91 -29.49
C PHE A 578 7.57 -67.93 -27.97
N ALA A 579 8.70 -68.46 -27.49
CA ALA A 579 9.03 -68.32 -26.08
C ALA A 579 9.39 -66.85 -25.78
N PRO A 580 8.91 -66.25 -24.67
CA PRO A 580 9.27 -64.88 -24.33
C PRO A 580 10.79 -64.66 -24.28
N PRO A 581 11.31 -63.54 -24.85
CA PRO A 581 12.72 -63.18 -24.70
C PRO A 581 13.14 -63.15 -23.22
N ALA A 582 14.38 -63.56 -22.96
CA ALA A 582 14.90 -63.58 -21.59
C ALA A 582 14.92 -62.16 -20.99
N PRO A 583 14.67 -62.01 -19.69
CA PRO A 583 14.79 -60.71 -19.05
C PRO A 583 16.16 -60.06 -19.25
N GLY A 584 16.17 -58.76 -19.58
CA GLY A 584 17.40 -58.01 -19.87
C GLY A 584 17.97 -58.26 -21.28
N SER A 585 17.19 -58.84 -22.20
CA SER A 585 17.57 -58.89 -23.61
C SER A 585 17.56 -57.48 -24.21
N SER A 586 18.54 -57.15 -25.04
CA SER A 586 18.64 -55.84 -25.72
C SER A 586 18.13 -55.83 -27.16
N ALA A 587 17.64 -56.97 -27.64
CA ALA A 587 17.06 -57.14 -28.97
C ALA A 587 16.28 -58.47 -29.04
N LEU A 588 15.38 -58.57 -30.01
CA LEU A 588 14.78 -59.85 -30.41
C LEU A 588 15.83 -60.79 -31.03
N PRO A 589 15.75 -62.12 -30.84
CA PRO A 589 16.57 -63.06 -31.61
C PRO A 589 16.33 -62.94 -33.13
N ASP A 590 17.36 -63.20 -33.96
CA ASP A 590 17.29 -63.03 -35.43
C ASP A 590 16.08 -63.72 -36.09
N LEU A 591 15.75 -64.93 -35.62
CA LEU A 591 14.59 -65.70 -36.11
C LEU A 591 13.26 -65.00 -35.78
N TYR A 592 13.18 -64.33 -34.63
CA TYR A 592 11.98 -63.65 -34.15
C TYR A 592 11.82 -62.34 -34.94
N GLN A 593 12.92 -61.59 -35.13
CA GLN A 593 12.92 -60.40 -35.97
C GLN A 593 12.40 -60.72 -37.37
N THR A 594 12.92 -61.77 -38.00
CA THR A 594 12.51 -62.18 -39.37
C THR A 594 11.03 -62.55 -39.43
N ALA A 595 10.52 -63.27 -38.42
CA ALA A 595 9.14 -63.74 -38.40
C ALA A 595 8.12 -62.66 -38.02
N LEU A 596 8.48 -61.74 -37.12
CA LEU A 596 7.59 -60.70 -36.60
C LEU A 596 7.61 -59.41 -37.44
N ALA A 597 8.68 -59.14 -38.20
CA ALA A 597 8.83 -57.92 -38.99
C ALA A 597 7.61 -57.59 -39.90
N PRO A 598 6.98 -58.54 -40.63
CA PRO A 598 5.79 -58.24 -41.43
C PRO A 598 4.59 -57.80 -40.58
N VAL A 599 4.40 -58.41 -39.41
CA VAL A 599 3.28 -58.10 -38.49
C VAL A 599 3.53 -56.76 -37.80
N ILE A 600 4.76 -56.50 -37.35
CA ILE A 600 5.17 -55.21 -36.80
C ILE A 600 4.95 -54.09 -37.82
N ALA A 601 5.45 -54.23 -39.05
CA ALA A 601 5.28 -53.22 -40.10
C ALA A 601 3.82 -53.04 -40.56
N ALA A 602 2.99 -54.08 -40.48
CA ALA A 602 1.59 -53.99 -40.87
C ALA A 602 0.73 -53.23 -39.85
N ASN A 603 1.06 -53.33 -38.56
CA ASN A 603 0.26 -52.76 -37.47
C ASN A 603 0.74 -51.37 -37.05
N TRP A 604 2.05 -51.13 -36.93
CA TRP A 604 2.56 -49.79 -36.66
C TRP A 604 2.39 -48.89 -37.89
N LYS A 605 1.61 -47.82 -37.76
CA LYS A 605 1.28 -46.88 -38.86
C LYS A 605 1.90 -45.51 -38.73
#